data_AF-A0A2N2D1W8-F1
#
_entry.id   AF-A0A2N2D1W8-F1
#
_cell.length_a   1.000
_cell.length_b   1.000
_cell.length_c   1.000
_cell.angle_alpha   90.00
_cell.angle_beta   90.00
_cell.angle_gamma   90.00
#
_symmetry.space_group_name_H-M   'P 1'
#
loop_
_entity.id
_entity.type
_entity.pdbx_description
1 polymer ?
#
loop_
_entity_poly.entity_id
_entity_poly.type
_entity_poly.pdbx_seq_one_letter_code
_entity_poly.pdbx_strand_id
1 'polypeptide(L)'
;MTLISLVINILVFLLVFNWSYIQNRRKNSDYPSKPISRSLIFPVSLGIAYTLLVDMYKGIFYYQLFLFLIVAAVLFWKLYGSKK
;
A
#
# COMPACT_ATOMS: atom_id res chain seq x y z
N MET A 1 5.11 10.71 8.41
CA MET A 1 5.13 10.11 7.05
C MET A 1 3.89 9.27 6.72
N THR A 2 3.02 8.97 7.69
CA THR A 2 1.78 8.18 7.49
C THR A 2 0.66 9.00 6.83
N LEU A 3 0.47 10.27 7.22
CA LEU A 3 -0.57 11.15 6.65
C LEU A 3 -0.41 11.42 5.15
N ILE A 4 0.82 11.69 4.68
CA ILE A 4 1.09 11.90 3.26
C ILE A 4 0.82 10.60 2.47
N SER A 5 1.29 9.46 2.99
CA SER A 5 1.05 8.15 2.37
C SER A 5 -0.45 7.83 2.31
N LEU A 6 -1.21 8.15 3.36
CA LEU A 6 -2.67 8.00 3.41
C LEU A 6 -3.35 8.81 2.31
N VAL A 7 -3.02 10.10 2.20
CA VAL A 7 -3.59 10.99 1.17
C VAL A 7 -3.28 10.48 -0.23
N ILE A 8 -2.03 10.09 -0.48
CA ILE A 8 -1.61 9.53 -1.78
C ILE A 8 -2.38 8.26 -2.10
N ASN A 9 -2.47 7.32 -1.15
CA ASN A 9 -3.18 6.05 -1.34
C ASN A 9 -4.68 6.29 -1.63
N ILE A 10 -5.33 7.19 -0.88
CA ILE A 10 -6.72 7.58 -1.12
C ILE A 10 -6.91 8.18 -2.52
N LEU A 11 -6.02 9.09 -2.93
CA LEU A 11 -6.08 9.70 -4.26
C LEU A 11 -5.90 8.67 -5.38
N VAL A 12 -4.97 7.72 -5.19
CA VAL A 12 -4.75 6.62 -6.14
C VAL A 12 -6.00 5.76 -6.26
N PHE A 13 -6.58 5.32 -5.15
CA PHE A 13 -7.81 4.51 -5.20
C PHE A 13 -8.98 5.30 -5.78
N LEU A 14 -9.16 6.57 -5.42
CA LEU A 14 -10.20 7.42 -6.01
C LEU A 14 -10.06 7.52 -7.52
N LEU A 15 -8.84 7.72 -8.03
CA LEU A 15 -8.56 7.75 -9.46
C LEU A 15 -8.89 6.40 -10.09
N VAL A 16 -8.35 5.30 -9.58
CA VAL A 16 -8.55 3.95 -10.15
C VAL A 16 -10.03 3.59 -10.23
N PHE A 17 -10.79 3.78 -9.14
CA PHE A 17 -12.21 3.38 -9.09
C PHE A 17 -13.16 4.34 -9.80
N ASN A 18 -12.74 5.58 -10.08
CA ASN A 18 -13.54 6.55 -10.82
C ASN A 18 -13.05 6.80 -12.24
N TRP A 19 -11.94 6.20 -12.67
CA TRP A 19 -11.34 6.40 -13.99
C TRP A 19 -12.33 6.10 -15.12
N SER A 20 -12.94 4.91 -15.10
CA SER A 20 -13.93 4.50 -16.10
C SER A 20 -15.16 5.42 -16.10
N TYR A 21 -15.63 5.83 -14.92
CA TYR A 21 -16.74 6.76 -14.79
C TYR A 21 -16.43 8.13 -15.42
N ILE A 22 -15.24 8.67 -15.14
CA ILE A 22 -14.78 9.94 -15.70
C ILE A 22 -14.68 9.86 -17.23
N GLN A 23 -14.15 8.76 -17.77
CA GLN A 23 -14.07 8.57 -19.22
C GLN A 23 -15.45 8.52 -19.88
N ASN A 24 -16.37 7.75 -19.32
CA ASN A 24 -17.69 7.58 -19.92
C ASN A 24 -18.53 8.85 -19.83
N ARG A 25 -18.44 9.59 -18.72
CA ARG A 25 -19.09 10.90 -18.56
C ARG A 25 -18.51 11.98 -19.48
N ARG A 26 -17.25 11.85 -19.92
CA ARG A 26 -16.67 12.73 -20.95
C ARG A 26 -17.16 12.41 -22.36
N LYS A 27 -17.50 11.15 -22.63
CA LYS A 27 -17.96 10.68 -23.95
C LYS A 27 -19.47 10.85 -24.14
N ASN A 28 -20.24 10.78 -23.06
CA ASN A 28 -21.69 10.95 -23.09
C ASN A 28 -22.11 11.96 -22.02
N SER A 29 -22.72 13.07 -22.44
CA SER A 29 -23.19 14.13 -21.53
C SER A 29 -24.32 13.66 -20.62
N ASP A 30 -25.09 12.66 -21.05
CA ASP A 30 -26.25 12.12 -20.32
C ASP A 30 -25.90 10.87 -19.49
N TYR A 31 -24.62 10.70 -19.14
CA TYR A 31 -24.16 9.55 -18.38
C TYR A 31 -24.71 9.60 -16.94
N PRO A 32 -25.31 8.50 -16.42
CA PRO A 32 -25.99 8.49 -15.13
C PRO A 32 -25.03 8.78 -13.97
N SER A 33 -25.52 9.46 -12.94
CA SER A 33 -24.71 9.81 -11.77
C SER A 33 -24.35 8.58 -10.94
N LYS A 34 -23.08 8.47 -10.57
CA LYS A 34 -22.60 7.37 -9.70
C LYS A 34 -22.97 7.64 -8.24
N PRO A 35 -23.47 6.65 -7.49
CA PRO A 35 -23.76 6.81 -6.06
C PRO A 35 -22.49 7.22 -5.27
N ILE A 36 -22.65 8.14 -4.32
CA ILE A 36 -21.55 8.66 -3.48
C ILE A 36 -20.83 7.53 -2.75
N SER A 37 -21.56 6.51 -2.28
CA SER A 37 -20.98 5.33 -1.63
C SER A 37 -19.97 4.58 -2.49
N ARG A 38 -20.26 4.43 -3.79
CA ARG A 38 -19.37 3.74 -4.74
C ARG A 38 -18.29 4.65 -5.32
N SER A 39 -18.52 5.97 -5.32
CA SER A 39 -17.61 6.95 -5.90
C SER A 39 -16.54 7.41 -4.91
N LEU A 40 -16.93 7.67 -3.66
CA LEU A 40 -16.07 8.29 -2.64
C LEU A 40 -15.84 7.37 -1.44
N ILE A 41 -16.91 6.85 -0.83
CA ILE A 41 -16.79 6.11 0.44
C ILE A 41 -15.93 4.86 0.25
N PHE A 42 -16.23 4.06 -0.78
CA PHE A 42 -15.50 2.82 -1.02
C PHE A 42 -14.00 3.04 -1.29
N PRO A 43 -13.56 3.91 -2.22
CA PRO A 43 -12.13 4.14 -2.44
C PRO A 43 -11.41 4.74 -1.24
N VAL A 44 -12.07 5.62 -0.47
CA VAL A 44 -11.50 6.22 0.74
C VAL A 44 -11.31 5.15 1.82
N SER A 45 -12.32 4.32 2.09
CA SER A 45 -12.21 3.21 3.05
C SER A 45 -11.09 2.25 2.66
N LEU A 46 -10.95 1.95 1.37
CA LEU A 46 -9.88 1.09 0.89
C LEU A 46 -8.49 1.73 1.07
N GLY A 47 -8.35 3.02 0.79
CA GLY A 47 -7.10 3.76 1.02
C GLY A 47 -6.69 3.79 2.48
N ILE A 48 -7.65 3.95 3.40
CA ILE A 48 -7.40 3.87 4.84
C ILE A 48 -6.96 2.46 5.23
N ALA A 49 -7.73 1.43 4.85
CA ALA A 49 -7.43 0.05 5.19
C ALA A 49 -6.05 -0.38 4.66
N TYR A 50 -5.74 -0.07 3.40
CA TYR A 50 -4.45 -0.37 2.79
C TYR A 50 -3.29 0.32 3.51
N THR A 51 -3.44 1.60 3.87
CA THR A 51 -2.39 2.35 4.55
C THR A 51 -2.09 1.74 5.93
N LEU A 52 -3.13 1.39 6.69
CA LEU A 52 -2.99 0.73 7.99
C LEU A 52 -2.30 -0.63 7.86
N LEU A 53 -2.73 -1.45 6.90
CA LEU A 53 -2.12 -2.76 6.64
C LEU A 53 -0.64 -2.62 6.30
N VAL A 54 -0.30 -1.76 5.35
CA VAL A 54 1.08 -1.57 4.90
C VAL A 54 1.97 -1.03 6.02
N ASP A 55 1.47 -0.10 6.83
CA ASP A 55 2.23 0.43 7.96
C ASP A 55 2.49 -0.65 9.03
N MET A 56 1.53 -1.55 9.28
CA MET A 56 1.77 -2.72 10.14
C MET A 56 2.84 -3.66 9.55
N TYR A 57 2.78 -3.94 8.25
CA TYR A 57 3.72 -4.85 7.60
C TYR A 57 5.15 -4.30 7.52
N LYS A 58 5.33 -2.98 7.39
CA LYS A 58 6.66 -2.36 7.38
C LYS A 58 7.45 -2.71 8.64
N GLY A 59 6.82 -2.61 9.82
CA GLY A 59 7.47 -2.94 11.09
C GLY A 59 7.91 -4.41 11.15
N ILE A 60 7.03 -5.32 10.75
CA ILE A 60 7.31 -6.76 10.71
C ILE A 60 8.44 -7.05 9.72
N PHE A 61 8.44 -6.41 8.55
CA PHE A 61 9.47 -6.60 7.53
C PHE A 61 10.85 -6.19 8.04
N TYR A 62 10.98 -5.03 8.68
CA TYR A 62 12.26 -4.59 9.25
C TYR A 62 12.77 -5.53 10.35
N TYR A 63 11.87 -5.99 11.22
CA TYR A 63 12.22 -6.96 12.26
C TYR A 63 12.74 -8.28 11.66
N GLN A 64 12.03 -8.80 10.65
CA GLN A 64 12.43 -10.04 9.96
C GLN A 64 13.78 -9.90 9.27
N LEU A 65 14.01 -8.77 8.59
CA LEU A 65 15.28 -8.48 7.91
C LEU A 65 16.45 -8.40 8.90
N PHE A 66 16.24 -7.78 10.07
CA PHE A 66 17.25 -7.69 11.11
C PHE A 66 17.62 -9.07 11.69
N LEU A 67 16.62 -9.91 12.01
CA LEU A 67 16.86 -11.28 12.46
C LEU A 67 17.62 -12.08 11.40
N PHE A 68 17.25 -11.94 10.13
CA PHE A 68 17.95 -12.59 9.03
C PHE A 68 19.43 -12.20 8.98
N LEU A 69 19.75 -10.91 9.14
CA LEU A 69 21.14 -10.44 9.17
C LEU A 69 21.93 -11.00 10.36
N ILE A 70 21.33 -11.11 11.54
CA ILE A 70 21.97 -11.74 12.70
C ILE A 70 22.30 -13.20 12.39
N VAL A 71 21.32 -13.95 11.89
CA VAL A 71 21.53 -15.36 11.54
C VAL A 71 22.62 -15.51 10.48
N ALA A 72 22.60 -14.66 9.45
CA ALA A 72 23.62 -14.64 8.42
C ALA A 72 25.02 -14.35 8.99
N ALA A 73 25.16 -13.39 9.90
CA ALA A 73 26.42 -13.06 10.55
C ALA A 73 26.96 -14.22 11.41
N VAL A 74 26.08 -14.88 12.18
CA VAL A 74 26.44 -16.05 12.99
C VAL A 74 26.90 -17.21 12.10
N LEU A 75 26.17 -17.49 11.02
CA LEU A 75 26.55 -18.52 10.05
C LEU A 75 27.87 -18.19 9.35
N PHE A 76 28.06 -16.94 8.96
CA PHE A 76 29.31 -16.48 8.34
C PHE A 76 30.51 -16.70 9.27
N TRP A 77 30.39 -16.30 10.54
CA TRP A 77 31.46 -16.52 11.52
C TRP A 77 31.74 -18.02 11.70
N LYS A 78 30.70 -18.85 11.90
CA LYS A 78 30.87 -20.29 12.09
C LYS A 78 31.56 -20.96 10.90
N LEU A 79 31.19 -20.61 9.67
CA LEU A 79 31.65 -21.30 8.46
C LEU A 79 32.98 -20.76 7.93
N TYR A 80 33.22 -19.45 8.03
CA TYR A 80 34.39 -18.79 7.46
C TYR A 80 35.39 -18.31 8.52
N GLY A 81 34.92 -17.88 9.69
CA GLY A 81 35.79 -17.40 10.77
C GLY A 81 36.44 -18.51 11.60
N SER A 82 35.93 -19.75 11.54
CA SER A 82 36.52 -20.92 12.22
C SER A 82 37.64 -21.61 11.43
N LYS A 83 38.02 -21.11 10.24
CA LYS A 83 39.21 -21.56 9.53
C LYS A 83 40.44 -20.82 10.04
N LYS A 84 40.88 -21.18 11.24
CA LYS A 84 42.24 -20.95 11.74
C LYS A 84 42.74 -22.25 12.35
#